data_AF-A0A352MAP2-F1
#
_entry.id   AF-A0A352MAP2-F1
#
_cell.length_a   1.000
_cell.length_b   1.000
_cell.length_c   1.000
_cell.angle_alpha   90.00
_cell.angle_beta   90.00
_cell.angle_gamma   90.00
#
_symmetry.space_group_name_H-M   'P 1'
#
loop_
_entity.id
_entity.type
_entity.pdbx_description
1 polymer ?
#
loop_
_entity_poly.entity_id
_entity_poly.type
_entity_poly.pdbx_seq_one_letter_code
_entity_poly.pdbx_strand_id
1 'polypeptide(L)'
;MKTRIKNRILFPLIALCLLLTVTSAFSQGTRLLRQPALSSTHIAFAYGGDIWVSDLENQKVLRLTSTPAVESNPQFSPDGKWIAFNSNRSGNQSVYIVPVEG
;
A
#
# COMPACT_ATOMS: atom_id res chain seq x y z
N MET A 1 -39.59 -23.25 -39.61
CA MET A 1 -39.77 -22.90 -38.19
C MET A 1 -38.47 -23.15 -37.37
N LYS A 2 -37.35 -22.46 -37.65
CA LYS A 2 -36.05 -22.73 -36.98
C LYS A 2 -35.21 -21.49 -36.59
N THR A 3 -35.74 -20.27 -36.73
CA THR A 3 -34.96 -19.03 -36.56
C THR A 3 -35.22 -18.26 -35.27
N ARG A 4 -36.26 -18.58 -34.49
CA ARG A 4 -36.65 -17.82 -33.28
C ARG A 4 -35.91 -18.21 -31.98
N ILE A 5 -35.28 -19.38 -31.91
CA ILE A 5 -34.63 -19.87 -30.67
C ILE A 5 -33.22 -19.30 -30.49
N LYS A 6 -32.46 -19.11 -31.59
CA LYS A 6 -31.09 -18.57 -31.52
C LYS A 6 -31.04 -17.18 -30.87
N ASN A 7 -32.02 -16.32 -31.14
CA ASN A 7 -32.03 -14.94 -30.63
C ASN A 7 -32.40 -14.84 -29.14
N ARG A 8 -33.11 -15.83 -28.57
CA ARG A 8 -33.50 -15.83 -27.15
C ARG A 8 -32.34 -16.10 -26.20
N ILE A 9 -31.31 -16.78 -26.67
CA ILE A 9 -30.10 -17.12 -25.90
C ILE A 9 -28.97 -16.15 -26.23
N LEU A 10 -28.91 -15.64 -27.47
CA LEU A 10 -27.87 -14.73 -27.91
C LEU A 10 -27.89 -13.39 -27.15
N PHE A 11 -29.09 -12.83 -26.89
CA PHE A 11 -29.23 -11.56 -26.17
C PHE A 11 -28.76 -11.61 -24.71
N PRO A 12 -29.19 -12.59 -23.87
CA PRO A 12 -28.69 -12.70 -22.50
C PRO A 12 -27.20 -13.08 -22.46
N LEU A 13 -26.70 -13.82 -23.45
CA LEU A 13 -25.27 -14.16 -23.54
C LEU A 13 -24.41 -12.93 -23.86
N ILE A 14 -24.87 -12.05 -24.76
CA ILE A 14 -24.20 -10.77 -25.05
C ILE A 14 -24.25 -9.86 -23.81
N ALA A 15 -25.41 -9.76 -23.14
CA ALA A 15 -25.54 -8.97 -21.92
C ALA A 15 -24.64 -9.48 -20.79
N LEU A 16 -24.51 -10.81 -20.64
CA LEU A 16 -23.61 -11.44 -19.67
C LEU A 16 -22.14 -11.19 -20.02
N CYS A 17 -21.76 -11.30 -21.29
CA CYS A 17 -20.41 -10.95 -21.75
C CYS A 17 -20.10 -9.47 -21.52
N LEU A 18 -21.03 -8.55 -21.81
CA LEU A 18 -20.86 -7.13 -21.49
C LEU A 18 -20.71 -6.90 -19.98
N LEU A 19 -21.52 -7.55 -19.14
CA LEU A 19 -21.38 -7.48 -17.68
C LEU A 19 -19.99 -7.95 -17.20
N LEU A 20 -19.47 -9.02 -17.80
CA LEU A 20 -18.16 -9.59 -17.46
C LEU A 20 -16.99 -8.71 -17.93
N THR A 21 -17.17 -7.85 -18.94
CA THR A 21 -16.13 -6.88 -19.34
C THR A 21 -16.03 -5.67 -18.39
N VAL A 22 -17.11 -5.34 -17.67
CA VAL A 22 -17.13 -4.21 -16.73
C VAL A 22 -16.33 -4.51 -15.46
N THR A 23 -16.14 -5.78 -15.10
CA THR A 23 -15.23 -6.19 -14.02
C THR A 23 -13.78 -6.22 -14.47
N SER A 24 -13.35 -5.21 -15.23
CA SER A 24 -11.94 -4.96 -15.44
C SER A 24 -11.34 -4.65 -14.07
N ALA A 25 -10.50 -5.54 -13.55
CA ALA A 25 -9.77 -5.30 -12.32
C ALA A 25 -8.94 -4.03 -12.52
N PHE A 26 -9.35 -2.93 -11.92
CA PHE A 26 -8.52 -1.75 -11.83
C PHE A 26 -7.29 -2.15 -11.02
N SER A 27 -6.17 -2.35 -11.69
CA SER A 27 -4.88 -2.46 -11.02
C SER A 27 -4.62 -1.11 -10.36
N GLN A 28 -4.66 -1.06 -9.03
CA GLN A 28 -4.07 0.06 -8.31
C GLN A 28 -2.61 0.09 -8.71
N GLY A 29 -2.19 1.13 -9.44
CA GLY A 29 -0.85 1.24 -9.99
C GLY A 29 0.21 0.87 -8.95
N THR A 30 1.29 0.22 -9.39
CA THR A 30 2.32 -0.34 -8.50
C THR A 30 2.82 0.72 -7.53
N ARG A 31 2.51 0.54 -6.24
CA ARG A 31 3.08 1.36 -5.18
C ARG A 31 4.52 0.93 -4.99
N LEU A 32 5.45 1.87 -5.18
CA LEU A 32 6.88 1.68 -4.96
C LEU A 32 7.20 1.70 -3.47
N LEU A 33 6.61 0.77 -2.70
CA LEU A 33 6.95 0.58 -1.29
C LEU A 33 8.36 0.02 -1.21
N ARG A 34 9.22 0.64 -0.40
CA ARG A 34 10.65 0.30 -0.34
C ARG A 34 11.10 0.11 1.09
N GLN A 35 12.22 -0.62 1.24
CA GLN A 35 12.96 -0.76 2.50
C GLN A 35 12.06 -1.21 3.65
N PRO A 36 11.38 -2.37 3.54
CA PRO A 36 10.57 -2.87 4.62
C PRO A 36 11.45 -3.22 5.83
N ALA A 37 10.95 -2.91 7.02
CA ALA A 37 11.45 -3.40 8.30
C ALA A 37 10.29 -4.04 9.05
N LEU A 38 10.60 -5.04 9.88
CA LEU A 38 9.61 -5.85 10.58
C LEU A 38 9.85 -5.80 12.09
N SER A 39 8.76 -5.73 12.85
CA SER A 39 8.73 -6.11 14.26
C SER A 39 7.82 -7.33 14.44
N SER A 40 7.57 -7.74 15.68
CA SER A 40 6.61 -8.80 15.98
C SER A 40 5.16 -8.43 15.64
N THR A 41 4.84 -7.13 15.54
CA THR A 41 3.46 -6.63 15.38
C THR A 41 3.29 -5.66 14.23
N HIS A 42 4.36 -5.12 13.65
CA HIS A 42 4.29 -4.08 12.63
C HIS A 42 5.24 -4.28 11.45
N ILE A 43 4.89 -3.66 10.32
CA ILE A 43 5.78 -3.46 9.17
C ILE A 43 6.00 -1.96 8.99
N ALA A 44 7.24 -1.50 9.01
CA ALA A 44 7.60 -0.14 8.61
C ALA A 44 8.13 -0.16 7.18
N PHE A 45 7.86 0.87 6.40
CA PHE A 45 8.35 0.98 5.01
C PHE A 45 8.44 2.43 4.56
N ALA A 46 9.29 2.70 3.57
CA ALA A 46 9.42 4.00 2.93
C ALA A 46 8.47 4.10 1.72
N TYR A 47 7.67 5.17 1.66
CA TYR A 47 6.80 5.48 0.54
C TYR A 47 6.57 6.99 0.41
N GLY A 48 6.66 7.52 -0.82
CA GLY A 48 6.44 8.95 -1.08
C GLY A 48 7.51 9.89 -0.51
N GLY A 49 8.62 9.35 -0.01
CA GLY A 49 9.63 10.13 0.72
C GLY A 49 9.43 10.10 2.24
N ASP A 50 8.39 9.43 2.73
CA ASP A 50 8.06 9.34 4.16
C ASP A 50 8.21 7.92 4.70
N ILE A 51 8.23 7.82 6.02
CA ILE A 51 8.11 6.57 6.76
C ILE A 51 6.64 6.29 7.09
N TRP A 52 6.22 5.09 6.76
CA TRP A 52 4.90 4.55 7.04
C TRP A 52 5.03 3.31 7.90
N VAL A 53 3.98 3.01 8.66
CA VAL A 53 3.87 1.79 9.46
C VAL A 53 2.51 1.14 9.25
N SER A 54 2.48 -0.19 9.19
CA SER A 54 1.28 -1.01 9.19
C SER A 54 1.27 -1.93 10.39
N ASP A 55 0.13 -2.04 11.06
CA ASP A 55 -0.15 -3.09 12.04
C ASP A 55 -0.40 -4.44 11.31
N LEU A 56 0.11 -5.54 11.87
CA LEU A 56 0.00 -6.88 11.28
C LEU A 56 -1.36 -7.55 11.55
N GLU A 57 -2.04 -7.19 12.63
CA GLU A 57 -3.31 -7.82 13.03
C GLU A 57 -4.49 -7.17 12.32
N ASN A 58 -4.56 -5.84 12.37
CA ASN A 58 -5.69 -5.04 11.91
C ASN A 58 -5.43 -4.36 10.55
N GLN A 59 -4.23 -4.50 9.98
CA GLN A 59 -3.84 -3.89 8.69
C GLN A 59 -4.02 -2.36 8.65
N LYS A 60 -4.04 -1.71 9.82
CA LYS A 60 -4.12 -0.26 9.91
C LYS A 60 -2.78 0.32 9.49
N VAL A 61 -2.82 1.25 8.54
CA VAL A 61 -1.62 1.93 8.01
C VAL A 61 -1.59 3.39 8.46
N LEU A 62 -0.45 3.85 8.98
CA LEU A 62 -0.21 5.21 9.45
C LEU A 62 1.02 5.80 8.77
N ARG A 63 0.95 7.08 8.37
CA ARG A 63 2.09 7.88 7.93
C ARG A 63 2.74 8.50 9.18
N LEU A 64 3.98 8.11 9.50
CA LEU A 64 4.68 8.56 10.71
C LEU A 64 5.46 9.86 10.51
N THR A 65 5.94 10.11 9.29
CA THR A 65 6.63 11.37 8.95
C THR A 65 5.85 12.15 7.91
N SER A 66 5.86 13.47 8.04
CA SER A 66 5.26 14.37 7.05
C SER A 66 6.09 15.65 6.99
N THR A 67 7.32 15.52 6.50
CA THR A 67 8.25 16.64 6.38
C THR A 67 8.59 16.90 4.91
N PRO A 68 9.17 18.07 4.57
CA PRO A 68 9.69 18.32 3.22
C PRO A 68 10.94 17.48 2.86
N ALA A 69 11.48 16.71 3.80
CA ALA A 69 12.69 15.93 3.62
C ALA A 69 12.41 14.60 2.92
N VAL A 70 13.48 13.89 2.56
CA VAL A 70 13.39 12.49 2.14
C VAL A 70 13.82 11.62 3.31
N GLU A 71 12.93 10.70 3.68
CA GLU A 71 13.15 9.70 4.70
C GLU A 71 13.29 8.29 4.11
N SER A 72 14.14 7.47 4.73
CA SER A 72 14.47 6.14 4.21
C SER A 72 15.02 5.21 5.29
N ASN A 73 15.11 3.92 4.94
CA ASN A 73 15.74 2.88 5.75
C ASN A 73 15.19 2.79 7.19
N PRO A 74 13.88 2.58 7.38
CA PRO A 74 13.32 2.40 8.71
C PRO A 74 13.90 1.14 9.37
N GLN A 75 14.05 1.18 10.69
CA GLN A 75 14.44 0.04 11.53
C GLN A 75 13.70 0.13 12.87
N PHE A 76 13.12 -0.97 13.35
CA PHE A 76 12.48 -1.00 14.67
C PHE A 76 13.51 -1.12 15.80
N SER A 77 13.21 -0.52 16.94
CA SER A 77 13.88 -0.85 18.19
C SER A 77 13.56 -2.29 18.61
N PRO A 78 14.42 -2.96 19.40
CA PRO A 78 14.18 -4.34 19.84
C PRO A 78 12.86 -4.54 20.62
N ASP A 79 12.40 -3.50 21.33
CA ASP A 79 11.12 -3.52 22.05
C ASP A 79 9.91 -3.15 21.17
N GLY A 80 10.13 -2.86 19.89
CA GLY A 80 9.09 -2.52 18.92
C GLY A 80 8.40 -1.18 19.14
N LYS A 81 8.89 -0.33 20.04
CA LYS A 81 8.24 0.95 20.39
C LYS A 81 8.69 2.14 19.54
N TRP A 82 9.85 2.04 18.90
CA TRP A 82 10.47 3.13 18.15
C TRP A 82 10.87 2.67 16.75
N ILE A 83 10.91 3.62 15.83
CA ILE A 83 11.51 3.44 14.50
C ILE A 83 12.63 4.45 14.33
N ALA A 84 13.84 3.96 14.07
CA ALA A 84 14.96 4.76 13.59
C ALA A 84 14.94 4.84 12.05
N PHE A 85 15.29 5.99 11.49
CA PHE A 85 15.32 6.20 10.03
C PHE A 85 16.30 7.31 9.64
N ASN A 86 16.73 7.30 8.37
CA ASN A 86 17.55 8.37 7.80
C ASN A 86 16.67 9.52 7.32
N SER A 87 17.06 10.77 7.57
CA SER A 87 16.41 11.96 7.02
C SER A 87 17.42 13.06 6.74
N ASN A 88 17.20 13.82 5.66
CA ASN A 88 17.99 15.02 5.32
C ASN A 88 17.32 16.33 5.79
N ARG A 89 16.35 16.27 6.70
CA ARG A 89 15.57 17.44 7.17
C ARG A 89 16.39 18.57 7.78
N SER A 90 17.59 18.28 8.27
CA SER A 90 18.54 19.25 8.83
C SER A 90 19.59 19.74 7.82
N GLY A 91 19.39 19.49 6.52
CA GLY A 91 20.32 19.86 5.44
C GLY A 91 21.43 18.83 5.18
N ASN A 92 21.66 17.88 6.10
CA ASN A 92 22.55 16.73 5.94
C ASN A 92 21.81 15.46 6.35
N GLN A 93 22.27 14.29 5.88
CA GLN A 93 21.68 13.00 6.24
C GLN A 93 22.04 12.63 7.68
N SER A 94 21.02 12.52 8.53
CA SER A 94 21.14 12.15 9.94
C SER A 94 20.11 11.08 10.29
N VAL A 95 20.34 10.39 11.42
CA VAL A 95 19.40 9.41 11.97
C VAL A 95 18.43 10.11 12.93
N TYR A 96 17.15 9.78 12.79
CA TYR A 96 16.08 10.26 13.65
C TYR A 96 15.28 9.08 14.18
N ILE A 97 14.52 9.31 15.25
CA ILE A 97 13.60 8.33 15.84
C ILE A 97 12.19 8.91 15.96
N VAL A 98 11.18 8.05 15.82
CA VAL A 98 9.76 8.35 16.03
C VAL A 98 9.09 7.18 16.76
N PRO A 99 8.11 7.41 17.64
CA PRO A 99 7.29 6.33 18.18
C PRO A 99 6.56 5.58 17.07
N VAL A 100 6.37 4.27 17.24
CA VAL A 100 5.60 3.45 16.29
C VAL A 100 4.14 3.91 16.18
N GLU A 101 3.61 4.48 17.25
CA GLU A 101 2.21 4.93 17.34
C GLU A 101 1.96 6.36 16.80
N GLY A 102 3.03 7.08 16.39
CA GLY A 102 2.95 8.48 15.94
C GLY A 102 3.33 9.49 17.02
#